data_AF-A0A2T6DJF5-F1
#
_entry.id   AF-A0A2T6DJF5-F1
#
_cell.length_a   1.000
_cell.length_b   1.000
_cell.length_c   1.000
_cell.angle_alpha   90.00
_cell.angle_beta   90.00
_cell.angle_gamma   90.00
#
_symmetry.space_group_name_H-M   'P 1'
#
loop_
_entity.id
_entity.type
_entity.pdbx_description
1 polymer ?
#
loop_
_entity_poly.entity_id
_entity_poly.type
_entity_poly.pdbx_seq_one_letter_code
_entity_poly.pdbx_strand_id
1 'polypeptide(L)'
;MGRPIIKIKDRYFIWSTIVDAPISRGMTRKELEVEIMRTRGAEGLKELPARLARVEACGTSAQHANLRSLISHNRAGPDESHLSAEEIYQRYQ
;
A
#
# COMPACT_ATOMS: atom_id res chain seq x y z
N MET A 1 -3.41 -0.22 14.89
CA MET A 1 -3.84 -0.10 13.48
C MET A 1 -2.69 -0.57 12.58
N GLY A 2 -2.95 -1.41 11.58
CA GLY A 2 -1.92 -1.89 10.66
C GLY A 2 -1.53 -0.83 9.60
N ARG A 3 -0.31 -0.91 9.07
CA ARG A 3 0.17 -0.07 7.97
C ARG A 3 -0.77 -0.14 6.77
N PRO A 4 -1.18 0.97 6.14
CA PRO A 4 -2.10 0.93 4.99
C PRO A 4 -1.58 0.06 3.85
N ILE A 5 -2.50 -0.59 3.14
CA ILE A 5 -2.22 -1.22 1.84
C ILE A 5 -2.75 -0.26 0.79
N ILE A 6 -1.98 0.02 -0.25
CA ILE A 6 -2.44 0.76 -1.42
C ILE A 6 -2.41 -0.14 -2.64
N LYS A 7 -3.21 0.18 -3.65
CA LYS A 7 -3.16 -0.47 -4.96
C LYS A 7 -2.91 0.57 -6.04
N ILE A 8 -1.87 0.33 -6.83
CA ILE A 8 -1.57 1.12 -8.03
C ILE A 8 -1.54 0.12 -9.18
N LYS A 9 -2.42 0.31 -10.17
CA LYS A 9 -2.66 -0.63 -11.27
C LYS A 9 -2.99 -2.04 -10.74
N ASP A 10 -2.21 -3.05 -11.11
CA ASP A 10 -2.36 -4.46 -10.76
C ASP A 10 -1.58 -4.87 -9.50
N ARG A 11 -0.91 -3.94 -8.83
CA ARG A 11 0.00 -4.23 -7.71
C ARG A 11 -0.43 -3.61 -6.40
N TYR A 12 -0.19 -4.34 -5.32
CA TYR A 12 -0.39 -3.91 -3.95
C TYR A 12 0.93 -3.52 -3.30
N PHE A 13 0.88 -2.49 -2.46
CA PHE A 13 2.03 -2.01 -1.70
C PHE A 13 1.65 -1.81 -0.25
N ILE A 14 2.57 -2.10 0.66
CA ILE A 14 2.46 -1.68 2.05
C ILE A 14 2.99 -0.26 2.13
N TRP A 15 2.15 0.67 2.56
CA TRP A 15 2.47 2.08 2.69
C TRP A 15 2.86 2.43 4.13
N SER A 16 3.85 3.29 4.30
CA SER A 16 4.18 3.89 5.58
C SER A 16 3.83 5.37 5.57
N THR A 17 3.03 5.80 6.54
CA THR A 17 2.71 7.21 6.78
C THR A 17 3.79 7.94 7.59
N ILE A 18 4.90 7.26 7.92
CA ILE A 18 6.04 7.86 8.63
C ILE A 18 7.06 8.40 7.61
N VAL A 19 7.29 7.64 6.55
CA VAL A 19 8.19 8.01 5.44
C VAL A 19 7.42 8.45 4.20
N ASP A 20 6.08 8.43 4.26
CA ASP A 20 5.16 8.76 3.17
C ASP A 20 5.53 8.08 1.85
N ALA A 21 5.82 6.78 1.90
CA ALA A 21 6.29 6.00 0.77
C ALA A 21 5.93 4.51 0.91
N PRO A 22 5.97 3.73 -0.19
CA PRO A 22 5.95 2.27 -0.11
C PRO A 22 7.16 1.75 0.66
N ILE A 23 6.92 0.79 1.55
CA ILE A 23 7.97 0.07 2.28
C ILE A 23 8.07 -1.40 1.85
N SER A 24 7.36 -1.74 0.78
CA SER A 24 7.43 -3.03 0.10
C SER A 24 7.58 -2.79 -1.40
N ARG A 25 8.05 -3.81 -2.11
CA ARG A 25 7.86 -3.87 -3.57
C ARG A 25 6.38 -4.07 -3.95
N GLY A 26 6.09 -3.95 -5.23
CA GLY A 26 4.80 -4.23 -5.83
C GLY A 26 4.49 -5.72 -5.76
N MET A 27 3.40 -6.05 -5.09
CA MET A 27 2.99 -7.43 -4.86
C MET A 27 1.72 -7.76 -5.63
N THR A 28 1.65 -8.99 -6.13
CA THR A 28 0.37 -9.62 -6.46
C THR A 28 -0.43 -9.88 -5.17
N ARG A 29 -1.72 -10.21 -5.32
CA ARG A 29 -2.57 -10.56 -4.17
C ARG A 29 -2.00 -11.72 -3.34
N LYS A 30 -1.51 -12.77 -3.99
CA LYS A 30 -0.93 -13.94 -3.31
C LYS A 30 0.33 -13.57 -2.53
N GLU A 31 1.20 -12.76 -3.12
CA GLU A 31 2.41 -12.28 -2.44
C GLU A 31 2.07 -11.42 -1.23
N LEU A 32 1.06 -10.56 -1.34
CA LEU A 32 0.57 -9.76 -0.22
C LEU A 32 0.03 -10.67 0.91
N GLU A 33 -0.75 -11.71 0.59
CA GLU A 33 -1.25 -12.67 1.58
C GLU A 33 -0.10 -13.36 2.33
N VAL A 34 0.94 -13.80 1.60
CA VAL A 34 2.16 -14.37 2.19
C VAL A 34 2.88 -13.36 3.09
N GLU A 35 3.02 -12.11 2.65
CA GLU A 35 3.69 -11.06 3.41
C GLU A 35 2.93 -10.67 4.68
N ILE A 36 1.60 -10.61 4.61
CA ILE A 36 0.75 -10.35 5.78
C ILE A 36 0.82 -11.52 6.77
N MET A 37 0.81 -12.76 6.28
CA MET A 37 1.02 -13.93 7.13
C MET A 37 2.38 -13.88 7.84
N ARG A 38 3.44 -13.53 7.09
CA ARG A 38 4.82 -13.43 7.62
C ARG A 38 4.96 -12.35 8.69
N THR A 39 4.32 -11.20 8.50
CA THR A 39 4.52 -10.01 9.35
C THR A 39 3.50 -9.86 10.47
N ARG A 40 2.27 -10.38 10.30
CA ARG A 40 1.15 -10.22 11.24
C ARG A 40 0.48 -11.54 11.64
N GLY A 41 0.94 -12.67 11.08
CA GLY A 41 0.37 -13.98 11.38
C GLY A 41 -1.07 -14.16 10.91
N ALA A 42 -1.73 -15.18 11.48
CA ALA A 42 -3.08 -15.56 11.13
C ALA A 42 -4.11 -14.43 11.37
N GLU A 43 -3.92 -13.60 12.39
CA GLU A 43 -4.82 -12.49 12.67
C GLU A 43 -4.75 -11.41 11.57
N GLY A 44 -3.55 -11.13 11.06
CA GLY A 44 -3.38 -10.26 9.91
C GLY A 44 -4.12 -10.76 8.66
N LEU A 45 -4.11 -12.07 8.42
CA LEU A 45 -4.84 -12.70 7.32
C LEU A 45 -6.36 -12.64 7.51
N LYS A 46 -6.87 -12.83 8.74
CA LYS A 46 -8.31 -12.70 9.02
C LYS A 46 -8.85 -11.31 8.72
N GLU A 47 -8.08 -10.26 9.00
CA GLU A 47 -8.47 -8.88 8.72
C GLU A 47 -8.31 -8.50 7.24
N LEU A 48 -7.46 -9.20 6.49
CA LEU A 48 -7.04 -8.82 5.13
C LEU A 48 -8.22 -8.68 4.14
N PRO A 49 -9.24 -9.56 4.10
CA PRO A 49 -10.37 -9.41 3.20
C PRO A 49 -11.09 -8.06 3.32
N ALA A 50 -11.37 -7.61 4.54
CA ALA A 50 -12.04 -6.32 4.77
C ALA A 50 -11.14 -5.14 4.35
N ARG A 51 -9.82 -5.28 4.50
CA ARG A 51 -8.85 -4.27 4.06
C ARG A 51 -8.77 -4.21 2.53
N LEU A 52 -8.76 -5.36 1.86
CA LEU A 52 -8.74 -5.45 0.40
C LEU A 52 -10.03 -4.91 -0.21
N ALA A 53 -11.19 -5.15 0.41
CA ALA A 53 -12.46 -4.55 -0.04
C ALA A 53 -12.39 -3.01 -0.11
N ARG A 54 -11.72 -2.37 0.86
CA ARG A 54 -11.48 -0.92 0.83
C ARG A 54 -10.45 -0.52 -0.24
N VAL A 55 -9.39 -1.31 -0.41
CA VAL A 55 -8.40 -1.08 -1.46
C VAL A 55 -9.04 -1.11 -2.85
N GLU A 56 -9.94 -2.06 -3.11
CA GLU A 56 -10.65 -2.13 -4.40
C GLU A 56 -11.62 -0.97 -4.58
N ALA A 57 -12.26 -0.48 -3.51
CA ALA A 57 -13.19 0.64 -3.59
C ALA A 57 -12.50 2.02 -3.73
N CYS A 58 -11.41 2.25 -3.00
CA CYS A 58 -10.80 3.57 -2.82
C CYS A 58 -9.32 3.65 -3.21
N GLY A 59 -8.71 2.53 -3.61
CA GLY A 59 -7.28 2.41 -3.88
C GLY A 59 -6.39 2.32 -2.62
N THR A 60 -6.97 2.38 -1.42
CA THR A 60 -6.25 2.26 -0.14
C THR A 60 -7.07 1.56 0.94
N SER A 61 -6.40 0.86 1.87
CA SER A 61 -7.03 0.26 3.04
C SER A 61 -7.20 1.25 4.20
N ALA A 62 -6.61 2.44 4.10
CA ALA A 62 -6.76 3.51 5.09
C ALA A 62 -8.24 3.93 5.18
N GLN A 63 -8.72 4.12 6.40
CA GLN A 63 -10.09 4.60 6.61
C GLN A 63 -10.18 6.09 6.26
N HIS A 64 -11.32 6.50 5.69
CA HIS A 64 -11.60 7.91 5.34
C HIS A 64 -10.59 8.58 4.39
N ALA A 65 -9.84 7.78 3.62
CA ALA A 65 -8.90 8.27 2.62
C ALA A 65 -9.12 7.55 1.29
N ASN A 66 -8.69 8.18 0.19
CA ASN A 66 -8.53 7.53 -1.10
C ASN A 66 -7.05 7.52 -1.49
N LEU A 67 -6.70 6.76 -2.53
CA LEU A 67 -5.32 6.68 -3.01
C LEU A 67 -4.74 8.07 -3.31
N ARG A 68 -5.50 8.91 -4.01
CA ARG A 68 -5.05 10.25 -4.44
C ARG A 68 -4.67 11.13 -3.24
N SER A 69 -5.52 11.18 -2.21
CA SER A 69 -5.24 11.96 -1.00
C SER A 69 -4.08 11.38 -0.19
N LEU A 70 -3.91 10.06 -0.21
CA LEU A 70 -2.84 9.42 0.55
C LEU A 70 -1.47 9.65 -0.06
N ILE A 71 -1.38 9.74 -1.39
CA ILE A 71 -0.10 9.92 -2.09
C ILE A 71 0.20 11.39 -2.46
N SER A 72 -0.72 12.34 -2.26
CA SER A 72 -0.54 13.72 -2.76
C SER A 72 0.64 14.49 -2.17
N HIS A 73 1.17 14.03 -1.04
CA HIS A 73 2.34 14.61 -0.37
C HIS A 73 3.36 13.53 -0.02
N ASN A 74 3.48 12.51 -0.87
CA ASN A 74 4.44 11.43 -0.67
C ASN A 74 5.89 11.91 -0.78
N ARG A 75 6.79 11.16 -0.16
CA ARG A 75 8.24 11.33 -0.16
C ARG A 75 8.94 10.10 -0.74
N ALA A 76 8.35 9.51 -1.78
CA ALA A 76 8.77 8.23 -2.36
C ALA A 76 9.91 8.35 -3.40
N GLY A 77 10.29 9.57 -3.77
CA GLY A 77 11.33 9.86 -4.74
C GLY A 77 12.74 10.00 -4.12
N PRO A 78 13.77 10.17 -4.96
CA PRO A 78 15.11 10.53 -4.49
C PRO A 78 15.06 11.80 -3.64
N ASP A 79 15.85 11.84 -2.56
CA ASP A 79 15.91 12.99 -1.64
C ASP A 79 14.54 13.44 -1.11
N GLU A 80 13.66 12.47 -0.81
CA GLU A 80 12.29 12.70 -0.33
C GLU A 80 11.38 13.46 -1.32
N SER A 81 11.73 13.50 -2.61
CA SER A 81 10.90 14.12 -3.63
C SER A 81 9.55 13.39 -3.81
N HIS A 82 8.56 14.15 -4.28
CA HIS A 82 7.23 13.63 -4.57
C HIS A 82 7.19 12.88 -5.89
N LEU A 83 6.57 11.69 -5.90
CA LEU A 83 6.32 10.90 -7.11
C LEU A 83 4.82 10.79 -7.44
N SER A 84 4.48 10.77 -8.72
CA SER A 84 3.15 10.35 -9.19
C SER A 84 2.88 8.86 -8.91
N ALA A 85 1.61 8.43 -9.03
CA ALA A 85 1.26 7.01 -8.89
C ALA A 85 2.03 6.14 -9.90
N GLU A 86 2.16 6.60 -11.14
CA GLU A 86 2.90 5.94 -12.21
C GLU A 86 4.40 5.82 -11.87
N GLU A 87 5.02 6.86 -11.35
CA GLU A 87 6.43 6.83 -10.95
C GLU A 87 6.66 5.92 -9.75
N ILE A 88 5.76 5.94 -8.75
CA ILE A 88 5.77 4.99 -7.64
C ILE A 88 5.69 3.56 -8.17
N TYR A 89 4.77 3.29 -9.09
CA TYR A 89 4.61 1.97 -9.71
C TYR A 89 5.90 1.52 -10.40
N GLN A 90 6.53 2.38 -11.20
CA GLN A 90 7.75 2.01 -11.92
C GLN A 90 8.95 1.80 -10.99
N ARG A 91 9.07 2.61 -9.94
CA ARG A 91 10.20 2.58 -9.00
C ARG A 91 10.14 1.40 -8.03
N TYR A 92 8.94 1.00 -7.63
CA TYR A 92 8.74 0.01 -6.56
C TYR A 92 8.18 -1.34 -7.06
N GLN A 93 8.07 -1.60 -8.37
CA GLN A 93 7.62 -2.91 -8.89
C GLN A 93 8.56 -4.07 -8.52
#